data_AF-A0A1C6SA67-F1
#
_entry.id   AF-A0A1C6SA67-F1
#
_cell.length_a   1.000
_cell.length_b   1.000
_cell.length_c   1.000
_cell.angle_alpha   90.00
_cell.angle_beta   90.00
_cell.angle_gamma   90.00
#
_symmetry.space_group_name_H-M   'P 1'
#
loop_
_entity.id
_entity.type
_entity.pdbx_description
1 polymer ?
#
loop_
_entity_poly.entity_id
_entity_poly.type
_entity_poly.pdbx_seq_one_letter_code
_entity_poly.pdbx_strand_id
1 'polypeptide(L)'
;MIHAAAGAPEDDDVESVDLDWERGGNLNHCREPGDVDAAFDRAEEHVGVALIALVYNHPDTDAVLPRVARGLRSPNPETRRQSLLALMHTARLHGRVDATTVELLHGLLTDRTPISAGSPYEVRGTATQTVGDLQAFLPPEQLPDWVNHFSDY
;
A
#
# COMPACT_ATOMS: atom_id res chain seq x y z
N MET A 1 9.70 49.17 -27.15
CA MET A 1 9.42 47.71 -27.18
C MET A 1 9.88 47.15 -25.86
N ILE A 2 8.92 46.77 -25.01
CA ILE A 2 9.18 46.25 -23.66
C ILE A 2 9.13 44.73 -23.80
N HIS A 3 10.24 44.05 -23.55
CA HIS A 3 10.25 42.59 -23.49
C HIS A 3 9.67 42.17 -22.14
N ALA A 4 8.50 41.55 -22.17
CA ALA A 4 7.95 40.85 -21.03
C ALA A 4 8.83 39.61 -20.74
N ALA A 5 9.37 39.52 -19.52
CA ALA A 5 9.95 38.31 -19.00
C ALA A 5 8.80 37.40 -18.55
N ALA A 6 8.68 36.23 -19.19
CA ALA A 6 7.84 35.15 -18.70
C ALA A 6 8.48 34.60 -17.42
N GLY A 7 7.78 34.73 -16.29
CA GLY A 7 8.15 34.07 -15.05
C GLY A 7 8.12 32.55 -15.25
N ALA A 8 9.17 31.87 -14.78
CA ALA A 8 9.15 30.43 -14.61
C ALA A 8 8.07 30.06 -13.58
N PRO A 9 7.41 28.89 -13.70
CA PRO A 9 6.51 28.43 -12.66
C PRO A 9 7.31 28.24 -11.37
N GLU A 10 6.88 28.92 -10.31
CA GLU A 10 7.35 28.70 -8.95
C GLU A 10 7.05 27.23 -8.61
N ASP A 11 8.09 26.47 -8.27
CA ASP A 11 7.92 25.21 -7.56
C ASP A 11 7.12 25.55 -6.30
N ASP A 12 5.88 25.06 -6.24
CA ASP A 12 5.08 25.07 -5.02
C ASP A 12 5.89 24.26 -3.99
N ASP A 13 6.58 24.94 -3.08
CA ASP A 13 7.14 24.35 -1.87
C ASP A 13 5.98 23.74 -1.09
N VAL A 14 5.66 22.48 -1.38
CA VAL A 14 4.67 21.72 -0.63
C VAL A 14 5.21 21.61 0.79
N GLU A 15 4.63 22.39 1.70
CA GLU A 15 4.99 22.44 3.10
C GLU A 15 5.07 20.99 3.64
N SER A 16 6.25 20.60 4.14
CA SER A 16 6.46 19.28 4.71
C SER A 16 5.53 19.10 5.90
N VAL A 17 4.56 18.19 5.79
CA VAL A 17 3.61 17.89 6.87
C VAL A 17 4.33 17.04 7.91
N ASP A 18 4.40 17.51 9.15
CA ASP A 18 4.88 16.68 10.27
C ASP A 18 3.83 15.60 10.58
N LEU A 19 4.16 14.35 10.28
CA LEU A 19 3.24 13.22 10.34
C LEU A 19 3.15 12.67 11.78
N ASP A 20 1.92 12.58 12.30
CA ASP A 20 1.60 12.04 13.62
C ASP A 20 1.59 10.50 13.56
N TRP A 21 2.78 9.90 13.68
CA TRP A 21 2.96 8.45 13.68
C TRP A 21 2.44 7.77 14.96
N GLU A 22 2.43 8.50 16.08
CA GLU A 22 1.99 8.00 17.38
C GLU A 22 0.48 7.77 17.40
N ARG A 23 -0.32 8.73 16.89
CA ARG A 23 -1.79 8.65 16.93
C ARG A 23 -2.44 8.46 15.58
N GLY A 24 -1.69 8.58 14.50
CA GLY A 24 -2.16 8.39 13.13
C GLY A 24 -3.02 9.53 12.57
N GLY A 25 -3.14 10.66 13.30
CA GLY A 25 -4.19 11.65 13.06
C GLY A 25 -4.16 12.37 11.70
N ASN A 26 -2.99 12.48 11.07
CA ASN A 26 -2.81 13.14 9.78
C ASN A 26 -2.09 12.26 8.74
N LEU A 27 -1.99 10.95 8.96
CA LEU A 27 -1.28 10.04 8.04
C LEU A 27 -1.95 9.92 6.66
N ASN A 28 -3.21 10.35 6.52
CA ASN A 28 -3.89 10.49 5.23
C ASN A 28 -3.21 11.51 4.30
N HIS A 29 -2.33 12.36 4.83
CA HIS A 29 -1.52 13.31 4.06
C HIS A 29 -0.17 12.75 3.63
N CYS A 30 0.18 11.49 3.97
CA CYS A 30 1.45 10.91 3.55
C CYS A 30 1.53 10.84 2.02
N ARG A 31 2.58 11.46 1.46
CA ARG A 31 2.85 11.49 0.00
C ARG A 31 4.22 10.97 -0.36
N GLU A 32 5.19 11.09 0.54
CA GLU A 32 6.58 10.77 0.22
C GLU A 32 6.90 9.30 0.53
N PRO A 33 7.42 8.54 -0.45
CA PRO A 33 7.84 7.16 -0.23
C PRO A 33 8.93 7.04 0.86
N GLY A 34 9.78 8.05 1.00
CA GLY A 34 10.83 8.11 2.03
C GLY A 34 10.30 8.20 3.46
N ASP A 35 9.16 8.85 3.67
CA ASP A 35 8.52 8.95 5.01
C ASP A 35 8.06 7.58 5.49
N VAL A 36 7.47 6.79 4.57
CA VAL A 36 7.04 5.42 4.84
C VAL A 36 8.24 4.52 5.14
N ASP A 37 9.37 4.68 4.43
CA ASP A 37 10.59 3.92 4.72
C ASP A 37 11.11 4.23 6.13
N ALA A 38 11.21 5.51 6.48
CA ALA A 38 11.67 5.94 7.79
C ALA A 38 10.73 5.45 8.91
N ALA A 39 9.41 5.44 8.67
CA ALA A 39 8.43 4.90 9.62
C ALA A 39 8.55 3.38 9.79
N PHE A 40 8.82 2.65 8.70
CA PHE A 40 9.13 1.22 8.82
C PHE A 40 10.42 0.97 9.60
N ASP A 41 11.46 1.80 9.42
CA ASP A 41 12.73 1.68 10.15
C ASP A 41 12.54 1.91 11.66
N ARG A 42 11.63 2.82 12.04
CA ARG A 42 11.26 3.09 13.43
C ARG A 42 10.23 2.11 14.00
N ALA A 43 9.72 1.18 13.19
CA ALA A 43 8.63 0.26 13.54
C ALA A 43 7.38 0.99 14.05
N GLU A 44 7.01 2.10 13.41
CA GLU A 44 5.83 2.88 13.78
C GLU A 44 4.56 2.04 13.70
N GLU A 45 3.70 2.17 14.72
CA GLU A 45 2.46 1.38 14.85
C GLU A 45 1.53 1.57 13.64
N HIS A 46 1.45 2.80 13.13
CA HIS A 46 0.50 3.21 12.10
C HIS A 46 1.10 3.24 10.68
N VAL A 47 2.28 2.65 10.45
CA VAL A 47 2.95 2.71 9.13
C VAL A 47 2.10 2.16 7.98
N GLY A 48 1.27 1.15 8.24
CA GLY A 48 0.38 0.60 7.22
C GLY A 48 -0.75 1.56 6.79
N VAL A 49 -1.18 2.46 7.67
CA VAL A 49 -2.16 3.52 7.36
C VAL A 49 -1.53 4.54 6.42
N ALA A 50 -0.31 4.98 6.74
CA ALA A 50 0.46 5.89 5.88
C ALA A 50 0.76 5.27 4.52
N LEU A 51 1.04 3.95 4.47
CA LEU A 51 1.25 3.23 3.22
C LEU A 51 -0.02 3.22 2.33
N ILE A 52 -1.22 3.08 2.91
CA ILE A 52 -2.46 3.21 2.14
C ILE A 52 -2.57 4.64 1.60
N ALA A 53 -2.32 5.66 2.42
CA ALA A 53 -2.34 7.05 1.98
C ALA A 53 -1.33 7.33 0.86
N LEU A 54 -0.14 6.74 0.93
CA LEU A 54 0.88 6.83 -0.12
C LEU A 54 0.34 6.32 -1.47
N VAL A 55 -0.38 5.18 -1.49
CA VAL A 55 -0.98 4.64 -2.72
C VAL A 55 -1.98 5.63 -3.35
N TYR A 56 -2.73 6.38 -2.52
CA TYR A 56 -3.69 7.39 -3.00
C TYR A 56 -3.02 8.68 -3.48
N ASN A 57 -1.94 9.08 -2.83
CA ASN A 57 -1.36 10.41 -3.01
C ASN A 57 -0.14 10.42 -3.95
N HIS A 58 0.50 9.27 -4.19
CA HIS A 58 1.71 9.17 -5.01
C HIS A 58 1.43 8.47 -6.35
N PRO A 59 1.64 9.13 -7.50
CA PRO A 59 1.29 8.58 -8.82
C PRO A 59 2.28 7.53 -9.32
N ASP A 60 3.53 7.56 -8.87
CA ASP A 60 4.54 6.59 -9.31
C ASP A 60 4.39 5.27 -8.55
N THR A 61 3.83 4.27 -9.24
CA THR A 61 3.60 2.93 -8.72
C THR A 61 4.91 2.16 -8.46
N ASP A 62 5.98 2.43 -9.21
CA ASP A 62 7.26 1.75 -9.04
C ASP A 62 7.98 2.22 -7.75
N ALA A 63 7.68 3.43 -7.29
CA ALA A 63 8.05 3.89 -5.95
C ALA A 63 7.18 3.26 -4.85
N VAL A 64 5.90 2.95 -5.10
CA VAL A 64 4.97 2.47 -4.07
C VAL A 64 5.10 0.97 -3.81
N LEU A 65 5.17 0.15 -4.85
CA LEU A 65 5.14 -1.32 -4.76
C LEU A 65 6.24 -1.93 -3.85
N PRO A 66 7.50 -1.43 -3.83
CA PRO A 66 8.50 -1.92 -2.90
C PRO A 66 8.10 -1.77 -1.42
N ARG A 67 7.36 -0.71 -1.08
CA ARG A 67 6.89 -0.44 0.30
C ARG A 67 5.69 -1.29 0.65
N VAL A 68 4.81 -1.55 -0.32
CA VAL A 68 3.76 -2.57 -0.18
C VAL A 68 4.38 -3.94 0.11
N ALA A 69 5.38 -4.35 -0.67
CA ALA A 69 6.10 -5.61 -0.44
C ALA A 69 6.82 -5.65 0.92
N ARG A 70 7.34 -4.51 1.41
CA ARG A 70 7.92 -4.41 2.76
C ARG A 70 6.86 -4.60 3.85
N GLY A 71 5.71 -3.95 3.72
CA GLY A 71 4.62 -4.05 4.68
C GLY A 71 3.96 -5.43 4.73
N LEU A 72 3.83 -6.13 3.61
CA LEU A 72 3.36 -7.52 3.55
C LEU A 72 4.27 -8.50 4.32
N ARG A 73 5.55 -8.17 4.48
CA ARG A 73 6.52 -8.93 5.28
C ARG A 73 6.59 -8.50 6.75
N SER A 74 5.82 -7.50 7.17
CA SER A 74 5.90 -6.95 8.52
C SER A 74 5.63 -8.04 9.58
N PRO A 75 6.35 -8.06 10.71
CA PRO A 75 6.02 -8.94 11.83
C PRO A 75 4.68 -8.56 12.47
N ASN A 76 4.23 -7.31 12.34
CA ASN A 76 2.96 -6.84 12.87
C ASN A 76 1.80 -7.28 11.94
N PRO A 77 0.83 -8.07 12.44
CA PRO A 77 -0.28 -8.57 11.62
C PRO A 77 -1.20 -7.47 11.10
N GLU A 78 -1.41 -6.39 11.85
CA GLU A 78 -2.20 -5.25 11.41
C GLU A 78 -1.51 -4.51 10.26
N THR A 79 -0.18 -4.35 10.32
CA THR A 79 0.59 -3.79 9.20
C THR A 79 0.49 -4.67 7.95
N ARG A 80 0.55 -6.02 8.08
CA ARG A 80 0.33 -6.93 6.94
C ARG A 80 -1.06 -6.76 6.35
N ARG A 81 -2.10 -6.71 7.20
CA ARG A 81 -3.49 -6.47 6.80
C ARG A 81 -3.66 -5.16 6.04
N GLN A 82 -3.09 -4.06 6.55
CA GLN A 82 -3.15 -2.76 5.89
C GLN A 82 -2.35 -2.73 4.59
N SER A 83 -1.26 -3.51 4.50
CA SER A 83 -0.47 -3.64 3.26
C SER A 83 -1.20 -4.44 2.17
N LEU A 84 -2.03 -5.41 2.56
CA LEU A 84 -2.95 -6.09 1.65
C LEU A 84 -3.99 -5.10 1.08
N LEU A 85 -4.54 -4.22 1.91
CA LEU A 85 -5.42 -3.14 1.43
C LEU A 85 -4.69 -2.16 0.52
N ALA A 86 -3.44 -1.82 0.83
CA ALA A 86 -2.62 -0.98 -0.05
C ALA A 86 -2.38 -1.66 -1.41
N LEU A 87 -2.11 -2.97 -1.45
CA LEU A 87 -1.97 -3.74 -2.69
C LEU A 87 -3.26 -3.72 -3.52
N MET A 88 -4.40 -3.97 -2.88
CA MET A 88 -5.72 -3.86 -3.50
C MET A 88 -5.96 -2.45 -4.09
N HIS A 89 -5.67 -1.39 -3.34
CA HIS A 89 -5.79 -0.02 -3.83
C HIS A 89 -4.83 0.27 -4.98
N THR A 90 -3.64 -0.32 -4.98
CA THR A 90 -2.68 -0.18 -6.07
C THR A 90 -3.25 -0.78 -7.35
N ALA A 91 -3.80 -2.00 -7.28
CA ALA A 91 -4.47 -2.63 -8.42
C ALA A 91 -5.64 -1.79 -8.94
N ARG A 92 -6.50 -1.28 -8.04
CA ARG A 92 -7.68 -0.49 -8.38
C ARG A 92 -7.34 0.86 -9.01
N LEU A 93 -6.36 1.58 -8.47
CA LEU A 93 -6.06 2.96 -8.87
C LEU A 93 -5.06 3.03 -10.01
N HIS A 94 -4.09 2.12 -10.03
CA HIS A 94 -2.95 2.16 -10.95
C HIS A 94 -2.99 1.05 -12.01
N GLY A 95 -3.94 0.11 -11.89
CA GLY A 95 -4.18 -0.91 -12.91
C GLY A 95 -3.04 -1.90 -13.09
N ARG A 96 -2.16 -2.05 -12.09
CA ARG A 96 -1.03 -2.98 -12.08
C ARG A 96 -0.60 -3.36 -10.67
N VAL A 97 0.04 -4.51 -10.56
CA VAL A 97 0.82 -4.97 -9.40
C VAL A 97 2.11 -5.62 -9.91
N ASP A 98 3.05 -5.94 -9.01
CA ASP A 98 4.25 -6.70 -9.38
C ASP A 98 4.20 -8.16 -8.92
N ALA A 99 5.05 -9.00 -9.52
CA ALA A 99 5.13 -10.41 -9.18
C ALA A 99 5.53 -10.64 -7.70
N THR A 100 6.34 -9.75 -7.11
CA THR A 100 6.82 -9.89 -5.73
C THR A 100 5.68 -9.75 -4.73
N THR A 101 4.82 -8.76 -4.91
CA THR A 101 3.65 -8.52 -4.05
C THR A 101 2.62 -9.63 -4.18
N VAL A 102 2.41 -10.16 -5.39
CA VAL A 102 1.51 -11.30 -5.62
C VAL A 102 2.03 -12.59 -4.99
N GLU A 103 3.34 -12.86 -5.05
CA GLU A 103 3.94 -14.02 -4.36
C GLU A 103 3.82 -13.89 -2.82
N LEU A 104 4.01 -12.69 -2.27
CA LEU A 104 3.81 -12.45 -0.84
C LEU A 104 2.34 -12.65 -0.43
N LEU A 105 1.40 -12.16 -1.25
CA LEU A 105 -0.03 -12.39 -1.07
C LEU A 105 -0.33 -13.90 -0.99
N HIS A 106 0.25 -14.71 -1.88
CA HIS A 106 0.05 -16.16 -1.89
C HIS A 106 0.42 -16.79 -0.54
N GLY A 107 1.58 -16.41 0.04
CA GLY A 107 1.98 -16.88 1.35
C GLY A 107 0.99 -16.49 2.47
N LEU A 108 0.45 -15.27 2.40
CA LEU A 108 -0.49 -14.74 3.40
C LEU A 108 -1.87 -15.41 3.38
N LEU A 109 -2.22 -16.18 2.33
CA LEU A 109 -3.44 -17.00 2.32
C LEU A 109 -3.42 -18.12 3.37
N THR A 110 -2.26 -18.42 3.95
CA THR A 110 -2.12 -19.38 5.05
C THR A 110 -1.92 -18.71 6.42
N ASP A 111 -1.81 -17.37 6.48
CA ASP A 111 -1.53 -16.62 7.70
C ASP A 111 -2.79 -16.47 8.59
N ARG A 112 -2.92 -17.36 9.57
CA ARG A 112 -4.00 -17.34 10.57
C ARG A 112 -3.73 -16.43 11.77
N THR A 113 -2.73 -15.55 11.70
CA THR A 113 -2.45 -14.63 12.81
C THR A 113 -3.63 -13.67 12.99
N PRO A 114 -4.20 -13.55 14.21
CA PRO A 114 -5.21 -12.53 14.50
C PRO A 114 -4.65 -11.13 14.26
N ILE A 115 -5.45 -10.24 13.67
CA ILE A 115 -5.04 -8.87 13.36
C ILE A 115 -4.81 -8.02 14.63
N SER A 116 -5.45 -8.40 15.73
CA SER A 116 -5.24 -7.85 17.06
C SER A 116 -5.62 -8.88 18.13
N ALA A 117 -5.18 -8.65 19.37
CA ALA A 117 -5.44 -9.57 20.48
C ALA A 117 -6.96 -9.75 20.70
N GLY A 118 -7.41 -11.02 20.64
CA GLY A 118 -8.83 -11.37 20.82
C GLY A 118 -9.71 -11.13 19.58
N SER A 119 -9.15 -10.67 18.46
CA SER A 119 -9.89 -10.51 17.21
C SER A 119 -10.24 -11.87 16.60
N PRO A 120 -11.47 -12.09 16.13
CA PRO A 120 -11.81 -13.25 15.31
C PRO A 120 -11.32 -13.10 13.86
N TYR A 121 -10.81 -11.93 13.49
CA TYR A 121 -10.32 -11.64 12.15
C TYR A 121 -8.82 -11.98 12.04
N GLU A 122 -8.49 -12.76 11.01
CA GLU A 122 -7.13 -13.20 10.69
C GLU A 122 -6.61 -12.46 9.45
N VAL A 123 -5.28 -12.33 9.32
CA VAL A 123 -4.64 -11.78 8.11
C VAL A 123 -5.10 -12.50 6.85
N ARG A 124 -5.24 -13.83 6.90
CA ARG A 124 -5.76 -14.66 5.81
C ARG A 124 -7.09 -14.16 5.24
N GLY A 125 -8.01 -13.69 6.08
CA GLY A 125 -9.31 -13.21 5.59
C GLY A 125 -9.17 -12.03 4.64
N THR A 126 -8.28 -11.09 4.96
CA THR A 126 -7.96 -9.96 4.08
C THR A 126 -7.15 -10.40 2.86
N ALA A 127 -6.28 -11.41 2.98
CA ALA A 127 -5.55 -11.95 1.84
C ALA A 127 -6.49 -12.57 0.80
N THR A 128 -7.45 -13.38 1.25
CA THR A 128 -8.53 -13.93 0.43
C THR A 128 -9.29 -12.81 -0.31
N GLN A 129 -9.72 -11.76 0.41
CA GLN A 129 -10.42 -10.63 -0.21
C GLN A 129 -9.55 -9.94 -1.27
N THR A 130 -8.28 -9.73 -0.97
CA THR A 130 -7.32 -9.09 -1.87
C THR A 130 -7.18 -9.87 -3.18
N VAL A 131 -7.20 -11.20 -3.16
CA VAL A 131 -7.20 -12.01 -4.39
C VAL A 131 -8.42 -11.73 -5.25
N GLY A 132 -9.62 -11.69 -4.65
CA GLY A 132 -10.85 -11.36 -5.36
C GLY A 132 -10.83 -9.94 -5.94
N ASP A 133 -10.25 -8.98 -5.23
CA ASP A 133 -10.06 -7.63 -5.73
C ASP A 133 -9.07 -7.57 -6.90
N LEU A 134 -7.97 -8.32 -6.86
CA LEU A 134 -7.04 -8.41 -7.99
C LEU A 134 -7.75 -8.97 -9.23
N GLN A 135 -8.57 -10.02 -9.09
CA GLN A 135 -9.40 -10.56 -10.18
C GLN A 135 -10.42 -9.53 -10.71
N ALA A 136 -10.95 -8.67 -9.84
CA ALA A 136 -11.94 -7.67 -10.21
C ALA A 136 -11.35 -6.45 -10.95
N PHE A 137 -10.12 -6.05 -10.58
CA PHE A 137 -9.51 -4.81 -11.09
C PHE A 137 -8.48 -5.02 -12.18
N LEU A 138 -7.87 -6.21 -12.28
CA LEU A 138 -6.82 -6.49 -13.25
C LEU A 138 -7.30 -7.47 -14.33
N PRO A 139 -6.84 -7.30 -15.57
CA PRO A 139 -7.17 -8.24 -16.63
C PRO A 139 -6.44 -9.58 -16.37
N PRO A 140 -7.04 -10.73 -16.73
CA PRO A 140 -6.48 -12.06 -16.43
C PRO A 140 -5.05 -12.27 -16.93
N GLU A 141 -4.66 -11.61 -18.03
CA GLU A 141 -3.33 -11.72 -18.62
C GLU A 141 -2.21 -11.09 -17.75
N GLN A 142 -2.58 -10.23 -16.80
CA GLN A 142 -1.66 -9.65 -15.82
C GLN A 142 -1.54 -10.48 -14.54
N LEU A 143 -2.41 -11.48 -14.36
CA LEU A 143 -2.50 -12.26 -13.13
C LEU A 143 -1.85 -13.64 -13.32
N PRO A 144 -1.14 -14.16 -12.31
CA PRO A 144 -0.71 -15.55 -12.32
C PRO A 144 -1.90 -16.51 -12.38
N ASP A 145 -1.68 -17.70 -12.96
CA ASP A 145 -2.72 -18.72 -13.11
C ASP A 145 -3.43 -19.05 -11.78
N TRP A 146 -2.68 -19.13 -10.68
CA TRP A 146 -3.27 -19.44 -9.37
C TRP A 146 -4.23 -18.35 -8.90
N VAL A 147 -3.98 -17.07 -9.23
CA VAL A 147 -4.88 -15.96 -8.92
C VAL A 147 -6.12 -16.08 -9.78
N ASN A 148 -5.97 -16.30 -11.09
CA ASN A 148 -7.10 -16.42 -12.02
C ASN A 148 -8.07 -17.56 -11.67
N HIS A 149 -7.56 -18.63 -11.07
CA HIS A 149 -8.35 -19.81 -10.69
C HIS A 149 -8.58 -19.90 -9.18
N PHE A 150 -8.21 -18.87 -8.41
CA PHE A 150 -8.44 -18.86 -6.98
C PHE A 150 -9.93 -18.82 -6.70
N SER A 151 -10.37 -19.72 -5.81
CA SER A 151 -11.75 -19.80 -5.35
C SER A 151 -11.76 -20.25 -3.90
N ASP A 152 -12.50 -19.55 -3.04
CA ASP A 152 -12.59 -19.84 -1.60
C ASP A 152 -13.47 -21.07 -1.24
N TYR A 153 -13.68 -22.00 -2.17
CA TYR A 153 -14.56 -23.17 -1.98
C TYR A 153 -13.84 -24.35 -1.33
#